data_AF-A0A942G420-F1
#
_entry.id   AF-A0A942G420-F1
#
_cell.length_a   1.000
_cell.length_b   1.000
_cell.length_c   1.000
_cell.angle_alpha   90.00
_cell.angle_beta   90.00
_cell.angle_gamma   90.00
#
_symmetry.space_group_name_H-M   'P 1'
#
loop_
_entity.id
_entity.type
_entity.pdbx_description
1 polymer ?
#
loop_
_entity_poly.entity_id
_entity_poly.type
_entity_poly.pdbx_seq_one_letter_code
_entity_poly.pdbx_strand_id
1 'polypeptide(L)'
;MKLRSRFLPLAAAGALALSACGTTDDNADVSAGGVDTDSADTEATETEAPEVEDEPTEDTGTETDETTGAVELAVESGDFGDHLVDAEGNALYVSINDEDGVSNCGLECARIWQPVEGEATVTGDLDESLLGTAERVDDITHVTYDGAPLYRFVADQAGETRGHGVNGTWFAAGTDGEPILEGALQDRAGDAPAAEPTEDVTEDGEDDGEDA
;
A
#
# COMPACT_ATOMS: atom_id res chain seq x y z
N MET A 1 -0.99 -36.83 17.13
CA MET A 1 -2.09 -36.74 18.14
C MET A 1 -1.54 -36.26 19.49
N LYS A 2 -1.70 -34.97 19.82
CA LYS A 2 -2.14 -34.48 21.14
C LYS A 2 -2.45 -32.99 21.02
N LEU A 3 -3.69 -32.72 20.62
CA LEU A 3 -4.33 -31.42 20.60
C LEU A 3 -4.45 -30.92 22.04
N ARG A 4 -3.88 -29.76 22.38
CA ARG A 4 -4.17 -29.06 23.63
C ARG A 4 -4.84 -27.73 23.33
N SER A 5 -6.09 -27.91 22.91
CA SER A 5 -7.15 -26.91 22.95
C SER A 5 -7.25 -26.29 24.35
N ARG A 6 -7.22 -24.96 24.42
CA ARG A 6 -7.61 -24.18 25.60
C ARG A 6 -8.74 -23.25 25.18
N PHE A 7 -9.95 -23.63 25.58
CA PHE A 7 -11.19 -22.86 25.46
C PHE A 7 -11.30 -21.85 26.62
N LEU A 8 -11.53 -20.57 26.24
CA LEU A 8 -12.40 -19.50 26.81
C LEU A 8 -12.33 -19.10 28.32
N PRO A 9 -12.51 -17.80 28.66
CA PRO A 9 -13.86 -17.21 28.64
C PRO A 9 -14.03 -15.79 28.10
N LEU A 10 -15.27 -15.60 27.64
CA LEU A 10 -16.05 -14.42 27.27
C LEU A 10 -16.32 -13.50 28.48
N ALA A 11 -16.02 -12.20 28.35
CA ALA A 11 -16.58 -11.06 29.10
C ALA A 11 -15.91 -9.78 28.54
N ALA A 12 -16.52 -8.62 28.35
CA ALA A 12 -17.86 -8.11 28.60
C ALA A 12 -18.13 -6.94 27.62
N ALA A 13 -19.41 -6.68 27.37
CA ALA A 13 -19.89 -5.54 26.63
C ALA A 13 -19.51 -4.20 27.30
N GLY A 14 -19.06 -3.24 26.49
CA GLY A 14 -18.91 -1.84 26.85
C GLY A 14 -19.33 -0.96 25.68
N ALA A 15 -20.60 -0.55 25.68
CA ALA A 15 -21.13 0.52 24.85
C ALA A 15 -21.26 1.78 25.70
N LEU A 16 -20.78 2.94 25.21
CA LEU A 16 -21.06 4.34 25.63
C LEU A 16 -19.91 5.20 25.03
N ALA A 17 -20.08 6.35 24.36
CA ALA A 17 -21.24 7.19 24.03
C ALA A 17 -20.86 8.09 22.82
N LEU A 18 -21.85 8.50 22.02
CA LEU A 18 -21.70 9.53 20.98
C LEU A 18 -21.70 10.94 21.62
N SER A 19 -20.72 11.76 21.24
CA SER A 19 -20.66 13.23 21.36
C SER A 19 -19.64 13.71 20.31
N ALA A 20 -19.81 14.76 19.53
CA ALA A 20 -20.73 15.89 19.62
C ALA A 20 -21.04 16.45 18.21
N CYS A 21 -22.15 17.15 18.12
CA CYS A 21 -22.52 18.02 17.01
C CYS A 21 -21.52 19.19 16.90
N GLY A 22 -21.07 19.48 15.68
CA GLY A 22 -20.34 20.71 15.34
C GLY A 22 -20.90 21.27 14.05
N THR A 23 -21.88 22.18 14.17
CA THR A 23 -22.45 22.98 13.08
C THR A 23 -22.37 24.45 13.43
N THR A 24 -22.05 25.26 12.42
CA THR A 24 -22.21 26.73 12.31
C THR A 24 -20.93 27.52 12.48
N ASP A 25 -20.39 28.01 11.36
CA ASP A 25 -20.12 29.44 11.19
C ASP A 25 -20.42 29.86 9.75
N ASP A 26 -21.29 30.85 9.64
CA ASP A 26 -21.85 31.46 8.45
C ASP A 26 -20.92 32.54 7.83
N ASN A 27 -21.20 32.81 6.55
CA ASN A 27 -21.05 34.08 5.82
C ASN A 27 -19.69 34.53 5.26
N ALA A 28 -19.58 34.43 3.94
CA ALA A 28 -19.30 35.60 3.11
C ALA A 28 -20.18 35.59 1.85
N ASP A 29 -21.26 36.36 1.91
CA ASP A 29 -22.02 36.89 0.79
C ASP A 29 -21.12 37.82 -0.05
N VAL A 30 -20.97 37.53 -1.35
CA VAL A 30 -20.82 38.56 -2.38
C VAL A 30 -21.72 38.24 -3.56
N SER A 31 -22.70 39.12 -3.71
CA SER A 31 -23.70 39.15 -4.76
C SER A 31 -23.16 39.41 -6.18
N ALA A 32 -23.97 38.91 -7.11
CA ALA A 32 -24.36 39.48 -8.40
C ALA A 32 -23.50 39.18 -9.64
N GLY A 33 -24.13 38.44 -10.55
CA GLY A 33 -23.75 38.33 -11.96
C GLY A 33 -24.68 37.37 -12.70
N GLY A 34 -25.98 37.65 -12.71
CA GLY A 34 -26.92 36.93 -13.57
C GLY A 34 -26.78 37.36 -15.03
N VAL A 35 -26.81 36.40 -15.96
CA VAL A 35 -27.42 36.55 -17.29
C VAL A 35 -28.12 35.24 -17.65
N ASP A 36 -29.44 35.36 -17.72
CA ASP A 36 -30.37 34.84 -18.74
C ASP A 36 -30.12 33.46 -19.39
N THR A 37 -30.96 32.51 -18.97
CA THR A 37 -31.95 31.76 -19.79
C THR A 37 -31.72 31.69 -21.31
N ASP A 38 -31.55 30.46 -21.83
CA ASP A 38 -32.46 29.95 -22.85
C ASP A 38 -32.50 28.40 -22.82
N SER A 39 -33.70 27.86 -22.56
CA SER A 39 -34.04 26.47 -22.78
C SER A 39 -34.49 26.31 -24.24
N ALA A 40 -33.86 25.41 -24.98
CA ALA A 40 -34.44 24.85 -26.19
C ALA A 40 -34.45 23.32 -26.11
N ASP A 41 -35.64 22.85 -25.78
CA ASP A 41 -36.22 21.55 -26.07
C ASP A 41 -35.92 21.09 -27.52
N THR A 42 -35.53 19.84 -27.71
CA THR A 42 -35.77 19.10 -28.96
C THR A 42 -35.85 17.61 -28.64
N GLU A 43 -37.08 17.12 -28.59
CA GLU A 43 -37.44 15.71 -28.59
C GLU A 43 -37.40 15.13 -30.02
N ALA A 44 -37.00 13.85 -30.08
CA ALA A 44 -37.31 12.79 -31.05
C ALA A 44 -36.98 12.94 -32.54
N THR A 45 -36.31 11.93 -33.11
CA THR A 45 -36.74 11.20 -34.32
C THR A 45 -35.96 9.88 -34.45
N GLU A 46 -36.66 8.74 -34.40
CA GLU A 46 -36.23 7.46 -34.99
C GLU A 46 -36.15 7.60 -36.51
N THR A 47 -35.09 7.08 -37.16
CA THR A 47 -35.13 6.63 -38.57
C THR A 47 -33.91 5.77 -38.87
N GLU A 48 -34.21 4.48 -39.04
CA GLU A 48 -33.68 3.51 -40.01
C GLU A 48 -32.18 3.20 -40.12
N ALA A 49 -31.92 1.92 -39.90
CA ALA A 49 -30.72 1.20 -40.29
C ALA A 49 -30.59 1.10 -41.82
N PRO A 50 -29.37 1.25 -42.36
CA PRO A 50 -28.94 0.51 -43.52
C PRO A 50 -28.10 -0.70 -43.09
N GLU A 51 -28.50 -1.87 -43.60
CA GLU A 51 -27.66 -3.06 -43.69
C GLU A 51 -26.42 -2.74 -44.52
N VAL A 52 -25.23 -2.94 -43.94
CA VAL A 52 -23.97 -3.04 -44.67
C VAL A 52 -23.37 -4.41 -44.40
N GLU A 53 -23.57 -5.30 -45.38
CA GLU A 53 -22.70 -6.45 -45.59
C GLU A 53 -21.34 -5.92 -46.08
N ASP A 54 -20.31 -6.09 -45.26
CA ASP A 54 -18.91 -6.04 -45.72
C ASP A 54 -18.08 -6.97 -44.83
N GLU A 55 -17.07 -7.55 -45.47
CA GLU A 55 -16.57 -8.90 -45.25
C GLU A 55 -15.62 -9.01 -44.04
N PRO A 56 -15.37 -10.22 -43.50
CA PRO A 56 -14.42 -10.38 -42.41
C PRO A 56 -13.01 -10.09 -42.95
N THR A 57 -12.48 -8.91 -42.63
CA THR A 57 -11.03 -8.71 -42.68
C THR A 57 -10.48 -9.36 -41.42
N GLU A 58 -9.94 -10.57 -41.61
CA GLU A 58 -9.05 -11.20 -40.65
C GLU A 58 -7.84 -10.27 -40.49
N ASP A 59 -7.94 -9.37 -39.52
CA ASP A 59 -6.77 -8.76 -38.91
C ASP A 59 -6.05 -9.89 -38.20
N THR A 60 -5.12 -10.51 -38.94
CA THR A 60 -4.06 -11.29 -38.34
C THR A 60 -3.19 -10.29 -37.58
N GLY A 61 -3.70 -9.85 -36.43
CA GLY A 61 -2.92 -9.25 -35.38
C GLY A 61 -1.80 -10.22 -35.12
N THR A 62 -0.62 -9.89 -35.65
CA THR A 62 0.62 -10.44 -35.17
C THR A 62 0.71 -9.92 -33.75
N GLU A 63 0.16 -10.69 -32.81
CA GLU A 63 0.52 -10.59 -31.41
C GLU A 63 2.03 -10.78 -31.40
N THR A 64 2.71 -9.66 -31.33
CA THR A 64 4.12 -9.64 -30.98
C THR A 64 4.08 -10.18 -29.57
N ASP A 65 4.44 -11.46 -29.44
CA ASP A 65 4.85 -12.08 -28.19
C ASP A 65 6.05 -11.24 -27.72
N GLU A 66 5.74 -10.10 -27.10
CA GLU A 66 6.65 -9.37 -26.27
C GLU A 66 6.96 -10.39 -25.17
N THR A 67 8.05 -11.12 -25.36
CA THR A 67 8.76 -11.79 -24.27
C THR A 67 9.02 -10.69 -23.24
N THR A 68 8.08 -10.48 -22.34
CA THR A 68 8.28 -9.82 -21.06
C THR A 68 9.36 -10.68 -20.41
N GLY A 69 10.60 -10.23 -20.52
CA GLY A 69 11.76 -10.99 -20.07
C GLY A 69 11.53 -11.39 -18.63
N ALA A 70 11.57 -12.69 -18.36
CA ALA A 70 11.35 -13.22 -17.02
C ALA A 70 12.27 -12.49 -16.02
N VAL A 71 11.69 -11.98 -14.95
CA VAL A 71 12.44 -11.27 -13.90
C VAL A 71 13.17 -12.30 -13.05
N GLU A 72 14.49 -12.20 -12.95
CA GLU A 72 15.25 -13.07 -12.06
C GLU A 72 15.38 -12.42 -10.67
N LEU A 73 14.99 -13.14 -9.62
CA LEU A 73 15.12 -12.75 -8.22
C LEU A 73 16.41 -13.35 -7.65
N ALA A 74 17.12 -12.54 -6.87
CA ALA A 74 18.34 -12.92 -6.16
C ALA A 74 18.35 -12.30 -4.75
N VAL A 75 19.40 -12.58 -3.99
CA VAL A 75 19.61 -12.06 -2.63
C VAL A 75 20.80 -11.11 -2.61
N GLU A 76 20.62 -9.97 -1.94
CA GLU A 76 21.69 -9.04 -1.59
C GLU A 76 21.71 -8.77 -0.08
N SER A 77 22.91 -8.66 0.50
CA SER A 77 23.08 -8.29 1.91
C SER A 77 23.15 -6.77 2.06
N GLY A 78 22.31 -6.21 2.93
CA GLY A 78 22.28 -4.77 3.24
C GLY A 78 22.39 -4.47 4.73
N ASP A 79 22.31 -3.18 5.09
CA ASP A 79 22.44 -2.68 6.47
C ASP A 79 21.35 -3.20 7.42
N PHE A 80 20.20 -3.64 6.88
CA PHE A 80 19.06 -4.19 7.62
C PHE A 80 18.88 -5.71 7.44
N GLY A 81 19.82 -6.38 6.77
CA GLY A 81 19.77 -7.83 6.53
C GLY A 81 19.76 -8.22 5.05
N ASP A 82 19.62 -9.51 4.80
CA ASP A 82 19.51 -10.08 3.45
C ASP A 82 18.12 -9.81 2.87
N HIS A 83 18.07 -9.29 1.65
CA HIS A 83 16.84 -8.87 0.99
C HIS A 83 16.83 -9.26 -0.49
N LEU A 84 15.63 -9.27 -1.08
CA LEU A 84 15.42 -9.60 -2.48
C LEU A 84 15.84 -8.44 -3.40
N VAL A 85 16.50 -8.78 -4.48
CA VAL A 85 16.83 -7.90 -5.60
C VAL A 85 16.46 -8.57 -6.92
N ASP A 86 16.31 -7.79 -7.99
CA ASP A 86 16.23 -8.32 -9.35
C ASP A 86 17.61 -8.49 -10.02
N ALA A 87 17.65 -9.03 -11.24
CA ALA A 87 18.87 -9.19 -12.07
C ALA A 87 19.67 -7.91 -12.33
N GLU A 88 19.03 -6.74 -12.25
CA GLU A 88 19.66 -5.44 -12.44
C GLU A 88 20.19 -4.86 -11.12
N GLY A 89 19.92 -5.53 -9.99
CA GLY A 89 20.31 -5.12 -8.65
C GLY A 89 19.38 -4.09 -8.02
N ASN A 90 18.14 -3.91 -8.52
CA ASN A 90 17.19 -3.06 -7.80
C ASN A 90 16.57 -3.83 -6.64
N ALA A 91 16.47 -3.17 -5.47
CA ALA A 91 15.83 -3.73 -4.31
C ALA A 91 14.33 -3.96 -4.54
N LEU A 92 13.83 -5.10 -4.07
CA LEU A 92 12.42 -5.45 -4.12
C LEU A 92 11.76 -5.23 -2.77
N TYR A 93 10.52 -4.77 -2.82
CA TYR A 93 9.77 -4.30 -1.66
C TYR A 93 8.42 -5.00 -1.54
N VAL A 94 7.93 -5.07 -0.31
CA VAL A 94 6.58 -5.48 0.04
C VAL A 94 5.90 -4.37 0.85
N SER A 95 4.58 -4.27 0.74
CA SER A 95 3.76 -3.37 1.54
C SER A 95 3.06 -4.15 2.64
N ILE A 96 3.15 -3.68 3.89
CA ILE A 96 2.45 -4.30 5.03
C ILE A 96 0.92 -4.17 4.94
N ASN A 97 0.42 -3.35 4.02
CA ASN A 97 -1.02 -3.20 3.78
C ASN A 97 -1.53 -4.19 2.74
N ASP A 98 -0.65 -4.93 2.06
CA ASP A 98 -1.06 -5.96 1.10
C ASP A 98 -1.46 -7.26 1.81
N GLU A 99 -2.24 -8.08 1.11
CA GLU A 99 -2.64 -9.41 1.56
C GLU A 99 -2.06 -10.46 0.59
N ASP A 100 -2.08 -11.74 0.97
CA ASP A 100 -1.61 -12.83 0.11
C ASP A 100 -2.25 -12.80 -1.29
N GLY A 101 -1.42 -12.56 -2.29
CA GLY A 101 -1.81 -12.46 -3.70
C GLY A 101 -2.69 -11.25 -4.03
N VAL A 102 -2.83 -10.28 -3.12
CA VAL A 102 -3.70 -9.10 -3.32
C VAL A 102 -2.94 -7.83 -3.01
N SER A 103 -2.71 -7.04 -4.06
CA SER A 103 -2.18 -5.68 -3.96
C SER A 103 -3.25 -4.68 -3.55
N ASN A 104 -3.01 -3.92 -2.47
CA ASN A 104 -3.77 -2.73 -2.11
C ASN A 104 -3.15 -1.43 -2.68
N CYS A 105 -2.04 -1.54 -3.41
CA CYS A 105 -1.40 -0.44 -4.13
C CYS A 105 -2.07 -0.19 -5.50
N GLY A 106 -3.07 0.69 -5.52
CA GLY A 106 -3.78 1.09 -6.75
C GLY A 106 -2.93 1.89 -7.76
N LEU A 107 -3.56 2.38 -8.83
CA LEU A 107 -2.88 2.98 -9.99
C LEU A 107 -1.93 4.14 -9.65
N GLU A 108 -2.34 5.10 -8.82
CA GLU A 108 -1.44 6.21 -8.42
C GLU A 108 -0.27 5.73 -7.57
N CYS A 109 -0.49 4.75 -6.69
CA CYS A 109 0.55 4.14 -5.88
C CYS A 109 1.57 3.42 -6.77
N ALA A 110 1.08 2.70 -7.79
CA ALA A 110 1.89 1.93 -8.73
C ALA A 110 2.86 2.78 -9.58
N ARG A 111 2.65 4.10 -9.65
CA ARG A 111 3.60 5.03 -10.30
C ARG A 111 4.87 5.27 -9.48
N ILE A 112 4.81 5.03 -8.17
CA ILE A 112 5.92 5.22 -7.23
C ILE A 112 6.49 3.85 -6.82
N TRP A 113 5.58 2.91 -6.56
CA TRP A 113 5.85 1.52 -6.22
C TRP A 113 5.49 0.66 -7.40
N GLN A 114 6.41 0.57 -8.37
CA GLN A 114 6.15 -0.10 -9.63
C GLN A 114 6.04 -1.60 -9.37
N PRO A 115 4.95 -2.27 -9.80
CA PRO A 115 4.83 -3.71 -9.65
C PRO A 115 5.94 -4.41 -10.44
N VAL A 116 6.42 -5.54 -9.93
CA VAL A 116 7.25 -6.46 -10.72
C VAL A 116 6.31 -7.28 -11.59
N GLU A 117 6.35 -7.05 -12.91
CA GLU A 117 5.37 -7.61 -13.85
C GLU A 117 5.88 -8.87 -14.54
N GLY A 118 4.95 -9.74 -14.93
CA GLY A 118 5.21 -10.92 -15.75
C GLY A 118 5.56 -12.17 -14.96
N GLU A 119 6.39 -13.01 -15.56
CA GLU A 119 6.92 -14.21 -14.94
C GLU A 119 8.27 -13.92 -14.29
N ALA A 120 8.65 -14.76 -13.33
CA ALA A 120 9.92 -14.66 -12.65
C ALA A 120 10.60 -16.01 -12.48
N THR A 121 11.89 -15.98 -12.20
CA THR A 121 12.69 -17.13 -11.75
C THR A 121 13.48 -16.72 -10.52
N VAL A 122 13.92 -17.69 -9.72
CA VAL A 122 14.78 -17.43 -8.56
C VAL A 122 16.19 -17.97 -8.77
N THR A 123 17.17 -17.40 -8.10
CA THR A 123 18.56 -17.88 -8.07
C THR A 123 19.11 -17.97 -6.66
N GLY A 124 20.28 -18.60 -6.53
CA GLY A 124 20.96 -18.76 -5.25
C GLY A 124 20.22 -19.71 -4.32
N ASP A 125 20.07 -19.29 -3.06
CA ASP A 125 19.44 -20.07 -2.00
C ASP A 125 17.95 -19.73 -1.80
N LEU A 126 17.34 -18.98 -2.72
CA LEU A 126 15.90 -18.69 -2.70
C LEU A 126 15.08 -19.95 -2.99
N ASP A 127 13.91 -20.04 -2.36
CA ASP A 127 13.00 -21.17 -2.50
C ASP A 127 12.03 -20.91 -3.65
N GLU A 128 12.21 -21.65 -4.75
CA GLU A 128 11.34 -21.57 -5.94
C GLU A 128 9.87 -21.86 -5.61
N SER A 129 9.58 -22.60 -4.55
CA SER A 129 8.19 -22.90 -4.14
C SER A 129 7.44 -21.72 -3.54
N LEU A 130 8.16 -20.66 -3.14
CA LEU A 130 7.56 -19.41 -2.66
C LEU A 130 7.22 -18.48 -3.82
N LEU A 131 7.80 -18.68 -5.00
CA LEU A 131 7.55 -17.85 -6.16
C LEU A 131 6.14 -18.07 -6.72
N GLY A 132 5.43 -16.99 -6.98
CA GLY A 132 4.10 -17.02 -7.57
C GLY A 132 3.80 -15.79 -8.41
N THR A 133 2.56 -15.73 -8.87
CA THR A 133 2.00 -14.56 -9.55
C THR A 133 0.57 -14.33 -9.08
N ALA A 134 0.12 -13.08 -9.17
CA ALA A 134 -1.25 -12.67 -8.91
C ALA A 134 -1.77 -11.78 -10.05
N GLU A 135 -3.02 -12.00 -10.45
CA GLU A 135 -3.70 -11.11 -11.40
C GLU A 135 -4.13 -9.84 -10.68
N ARG A 136 -3.75 -8.70 -11.25
CA ARG A 136 -4.05 -7.39 -10.69
C ARG A 136 -5.20 -6.73 -11.46
N VAL A 137 -5.86 -5.76 -10.84
CA VAL A 137 -7.09 -5.12 -11.37
C VAL A 137 -6.91 -4.34 -12.67
N ASP A 138 -5.66 -4.09 -13.06
CA ASP A 138 -5.24 -3.43 -14.30
C ASP A 138 -4.72 -4.43 -15.35
N ASP A 139 -5.12 -5.70 -15.25
CA ASP A 139 -4.75 -6.81 -16.14
C ASP A 139 -3.24 -7.11 -16.15
N ILE A 140 -2.52 -6.63 -15.13
CA ILE A 140 -1.09 -6.90 -14.93
C ILE A 140 -0.94 -8.23 -14.20
N THR A 141 -0.08 -9.11 -14.72
CA THR A 141 0.44 -10.26 -13.96
C THR A 141 1.53 -9.77 -13.04
N HIS A 142 1.29 -9.82 -11.74
CA HIS A 142 2.19 -9.29 -10.72
C HIS A 142 2.94 -10.43 -10.04
N VAL A 143 4.27 -10.41 -10.05
CA VAL A 143 5.11 -11.37 -9.34
C VAL A 143 4.89 -11.26 -7.82
N THR A 144 4.72 -12.41 -7.19
CA THR A 144 4.65 -12.55 -5.74
C THR A 144 5.75 -13.48 -5.23
N TYR A 145 6.14 -13.32 -3.96
CA TYR A 145 7.04 -14.25 -3.29
C TYR A 145 6.53 -14.49 -1.86
N ASP A 146 6.31 -15.76 -1.52
CA ASP A 146 5.51 -16.21 -0.37
C ASP A 146 4.15 -15.50 -0.28
N GLY A 147 3.48 -15.34 -1.43
CA GLY A 147 2.20 -14.64 -1.53
C GLY A 147 2.29 -13.10 -1.48
N ALA A 148 3.40 -12.51 -1.06
CA ALA A 148 3.55 -11.05 -0.99
C ALA A 148 3.80 -10.44 -2.39
N PRO A 149 3.02 -9.43 -2.84
CA PRO A 149 3.28 -8.74 -4.10
C PRO A 149 4.58 -7.93 -4.07
N LEU A 150 5.43 -8.08 -5.10
CA LEU A 150 6.76 -7.46 -5.12
C LEU A 150 6.80 -6.16 -5.93
N TYR A 151 7.49 -5.15 -5.41
CA TYR A 151 7.58 -3.83 -6.03
C TYR A 151 9.01 -3.34 -6.17
N ARG A 152 9.22 -2.44 -7.13
CA ARG A 152 10.40 -1.57 -7.24
C ARG A 152 10.04 -0.15 -6.82
N PHE A 153 10.95 0.54 -6.16
CA PHE A 153 10.78 1.95 -5.81
C PHE A 153 11.39 2.85 -6.88
N VAL A 154 10.58 3.74 -7.46
CA VAL A 154 10.99 4.57 -8.62
C VAL A 154 12.18 5.50 -8.35
N ALA A 155 12.48 5.80 -7.07
CA ALA A 155 13.56 6.69 -6.70
C ALA A 155 14.87 5.95 -6.32
N ASP A 156 14.87 4.63 -6.35
CA ASP A 156 16.08 3.82 -6.17
C ASP A 156 16.81 3.60 -7.50
N GLN A 157 18.13 3.59 -7.43
CA GLN A 157 19.00 2.96 -8.41
C GLN A 157 19.42 1.58 -7.91
N ALA A 158 20.04 0.78 -8.77
CA ALA A 158 20.59 -0.51 -8.38
C ALA A 158 21.55 -0.39 -7.16
N GLY A 159 21.36 -1.25 -6.17
CA GLY A 159 22.07 -1.24 -4.88
C GLY A 159 21.62 -0.13 -3.90
N GLU A 160 20.62 0.69 -4.25
CA GLU A 160 19.98 1.61 -3.31
C GLU A 160 18.72 0.99 -2.71
N THR A 161 18.49 1.29 -1.42
CA THR A 161 17.36 0.77 -0.65
C THR A 161 16.56 1.90 0.00
N ARG A 162 16.38 3.04 -0.68
CA ARG A 162 15.77 4.26 -0.11
C ARG A 162 14.26 4.11 0.09
N GLY A 163 13.65 3.10 -0.54
CA GLY A 163 12.26 2.72 -0.31
C GLY A 163 12.02 2.09 1.08
N HIS A 164 13.07 1.59 1.73
CA HIS A 164 12.93 0.91 3.01
C HIS A 164 12.39 1.85 4.10
N GLY A 165 11.32 1.45 4.76
CA GLY A 165 10.67 2.22 5.82
C GLY A 165 9.83 3.41 5.33
N VAL A 166 9.68 3.63 4.02
CA VAL A 166 8.89 4.75 3.49
C VAL A 166 7.46 4.69 4.00
N ASN A 167 7.01 5.81 4.60
CA ASN A 167 5.72 5.95 5.28
C ASN A 167 5.47 4.96 6.43
N GLY A 168 6.45 4.12 6.80
CA GLY A 168 6.26 3.00 7.70
C GLY A 168 5.38 1.89 7.14
N THR A 169 5.23 1.83 5.82
CA THR A 169 4.38 0.84 5.13
C THR A 169 5.18 -0.04 4.19
N TRP A 170 6.24 0.50 3.60
CA TRP A 170 7.05 -0.17 2.59
C TRP A 170 8.36 -0.64 3.18
N PHE A 171 8.68 -1.91 2.98
CA PHE A 171 9.88 -2.53 3.52
C PHE A 171 10.51 -3.42 2.47
N ALA A 172 11.84 -3.52 2.52
CA ALA A 172 12.56 -4.46 1.68
C ALA A 172 12.04 -5.88 1.96
N ALA A 173 11.83 -6.65 0.91
CA ALA A 173 11.37 -8.03 1.01
C ALA A 173 12.53 -8.92 1.48
N GLY A 174 12.32 -9.66 2.56
CA GLY A 174 13.26 -10.67 3.04
C GLY A 174 13.33 -11.89 2.13
N THR A 175 14.28 -12.78 2.40
CA THR A 175 14.46 -14.04 1.64
C THR A 175 13.29 -15.03 1.79
N ASP A 176 12.43 -14.78 2.77
CA ASP A 176 11.17 -15.46 3.08
C ASP A 176 9.94 -14.73 2.52
N GLY A 177 10.10 -13.58 1.85
CA GLY A 177 9.00 -12.76 1.36
C GLY A 177 8.38 -11.83 2.41
N GLU A 178 8.77 -11.97 3.68
CA GLU A 178 8.28 -11.13 4.76
C GLU A 178 8.95 -9.74 4.74
N PRO A 179 8.27 -8.68 5.22
CA PRO A 179 8.88 -7.37 5.35
C PRO A 179 9.99 -7.38 6.40
N ILE A 180 11.18 -6.87 6.04
CA ILE A 180 12.25 -6.66 7.02
C ILE A 180 11.90 -5.42 7.88
N LEU A 181 11.47 -5.65 9.12
CA LEU A 181 11.09 -4.56 10.05
C LEU A 181 12.25 -4.08 10.93
N GLU A 182 13.32 -4.87 11.03
CA GLU A 182 14.55 -4.44 11.71
C GLU A 182 15.23 -3.30 10.93
N GLY A 183 15.91 -2.40 11.65
CA GLY A 183 16.47 -1.17 11.07
C GLY A 183 15.45 -0.02 11.00
N ALA A 184 14.27 -0.22 10.41
CA ALA A 184 13.26 0.84 10.24
C ALA A 184 12.65 1.36 11.57
N LEU A 185 12.61 0.53 12.61
CA LEU A 185 12.12 0.94 13.93
C LEU A 185 13.14 1.76 14.74
N GLN A 186 14.44 1.65 14.42
CA GLN A 186 15.50 2.36 15.15
C GLN A 186 15.54 3.84 14.76
N ASP A 187 15.22 4.18 13.51
CA ASP A 187 15.11 5.58 13.07
C ASP A 187 13.90 6.29 13.69
N ARG A 188 12.81 5.57 13.99
CA ARG A 188 11.66 6.12 14.73
C ARG A 188 11.92 6.28 16.23
N ALA A 189 12.75 5.43 16.83
CA ALA A 189 13.15 5.57 18.22
C ALA A 189 14.14 6.74 18.43
N GLY A 190 14.82 7.19 17.37
CA GLY A 190 15.77 8.32 17.41
C GLY A 190 15.15 9.72 17.32
N ASP A 191 13.92 9.85 16.78
CA ASP A 191 13.23 11.15 16.60
C ASP A 191 12.06 11.36 17.58
N ALA A 192 11.67 10.34 18.36
CA ALA A 192 10.77 10.57 19.49
C ALA A 192 11.49 11.51 20.48
N PRO A 193 10.96 12.72 20.77
CA PRO A 193 11.56 13.57 21.79
C PRO A 193 11.60 12.75 23.07
N ALA A 194 12.80 12.57 23.63
CA ALA A 194 12.97 11.94 24.92
C ALA A 194 11.94 12.57 25.85
N ALA A 195 10.97 11.77 26.31
CA ALA A 195 10.08 12.20 27.36
C ALA A 195 10.96 12.38 28.59
N GLU A 196 11.42 13.61 28.79
CA GLU A 196 12.17 14.04 29.96
C GLU A 196 11.34 13.58 31.18
N PRO A 197 11.95 12.90 32.16
CA PRO A 197 11.22 12.42 33.32
C PRO A 197 10.62 13.63 34.03
N THR A 198 9.29 13.71 34.07
CA THR A 198 8.59 14.71 34.88
C THR A 198 8.93 14.43 36.34
N GLU A 199 9.83 15.23 36.90
CA GLU A 199 10.15 15.21 38.31
C GLU A 199 8.84 15.41 39.10
N ASP A 200 8.54 14.40 39.91
CA ASP A 200 7.44 14.29 40.84
C ASP A 200 7.49 15.48 41.82
N VAL A 201 6.61 16.47 41.65
CA VAL A 201 6.39 17.51 42.66
C VAL A 201 5.53 16.89 43.75
N THR A 202 6.22 16.39 44.77
CA THR A 202 5.65 16.04 46.06
C THR A 202 5.03 17.29 46.67
N GLU A 203 3.70 17.32 46.73
CA GLU A 203 2.90 18.30 47.44
C GLU A 203 3.03 18.02 48.95
N ASP A 204 4.11 18.49 49.55
CA ASP A 204 4.24 18.57 51.01
C ASP A 204 3.29 19.66 51.52
N GLY A 205 2.34 19.24 52.35
CA GLY A 205 1.41 20.12 53.02
C GLY A 205 2.07 20.97 54.10
N GLU A 206 1.53 22.17 54.30
CA GLU A 206 1.76 22.94 55.53
C GLU A 206 0.38 23.38 56.07
N ASP A 207 -0.02 22.64 57.09
CA ASP A 207 -0.97 22.98 58.15
C ASP A 207 -0.47 24.22 58.88
N ASP A 208 -1.32 25.24 59.06
CA ASP A 208 -1.15 26.21 60.14
C ASP A 208 -2.49 26.80 60.54
N GLY A 209 -2.80 26.59 61.82
CA GLY A 209 -4.06 26.92 62.48
C GLY A 209 -4.29 28.40 62.77
N GLU A 210 -5.54 28.67 63.11
CA GLU A 210 -5.97 29.34 64.35
C GLU A 210 -5.23 30.64 64.75
N ASP A 211 -5.90 31.80 64.61
CA ASP A 211 -6.16 32.70 65.75
C ASP A 211 -7.05 33.92 65.41
N ALA A 212 -7.94 34.22 66.36
CA ALA A 212 -8.72 35.45 66.64
C ALA A 212 -9.97 35.81 65.82
#